data_AF-A0A8B9EHB3-F1
#
_entry.id   AF-A0A8B9EHB3-F1
#
_cell.length_a   1.000
_cell.length_b   1.000
_cell.length_c   1.000
_cell.angle_alpha   90.00
_cell.angle_beta   90.00
_cell.angle_gamma   90.00
#
_symmetry.space_group_name_H-M   'P 1'
#
loop_
_entity.id
_entity.type
_entity.pdbx_description
1 polymer ?
#
loop_
_entity_poly.entity_id
_entity_poly.type
_entity_poly.pdbx_seq_one_letter_code
_entity_poly.pdbx_strand_id
1 'polypeptide(L)'
;MDIQYLSTQILGIQQLSTQHLSTQFLTAQHLSTQHLTTQWLCAQCLHPVAWPVSLSPQCQLSGLWRNEQDSLMEISALTDDGGFQGEYLTRVTLAGSCPRVSPLKGAQQQPSEVASPTFAFTVRWDMFSNATTTFAGQCFVEASGREVLSTTWLLREAVGSLEEDWKATRVGRNIFTRKRAPGGKILHSLSSSCEDVASPTP
;
A
#
# COMPACT_ATOMS: atom_id res chain seq x y z
N MET A 1 -10.05 -19.85 37.53
CA MET A 1 -10.86 -20.92 36.93
C MET A 1 -12.20 -20.29 36.51
N ASP A 2 -12.86 -20.87 35.53
CA ASP A 2 -13.72 -20.26 34.51
C ASP A 2 -14.89 -19.32 34.90
N ILE A 3 -14.98 -18.21 34.14
CA ILE A 3 -16.11 -17.78 33.27
C ILE A 3 -17.54 -18.22 33.66
N GLN A 4 -18.49 -17.26 33.76
CA GLN A 4 -19.74 -17.27 32.96
C GLN A 4 -20.53 -15.93 32.94
N TYR A 5 -21.71 -15.93 32.31
CA TYR A 5 -22.38 -14.83 31.56
C TYR A 5 -23.68 -14.27 32.22
N LEU A 6 -24.41 -13.44 31.46
CA LEU A 6 -25.82 -12.95 31.61
C LEU A 6 -26.01 -11.62 32.40
N SER A 7 -27.05 -10.80 32.13
CA SER A 7 -28.24 -10.95 31.24
C SER A 7 -28.66 -9.65 30.51
N THR A 8 -29.53 -9.77 29.49
CA THR A 8 -30.32 -8.68 28.89
C THR A 8 -31.76 -9.18 28.63
N GLN A 9 -32.82 -8.41 28.97
CA GLN A 9 -34.22 -8.70 28.61
C GLN A 9 -35.18 -7.54 28.96
N ILE A 10 -36.39 -7.54 28.33
CA ILE A 10 -37.62 -6.79 28.68
C ILE A 10 -37.51 -5.24 28.58
N LEU A 11 -38.39 -4.48 27.92
CA LEU A 11 -39.55 -4.67 27.01
C LEU A 11 -39.57 -3.42 26.07
N GLY A 12 -40.46 -3.17 25.09
CA GLY A 12 -41.70 -3.79 24.59
C GLY A 12 -42.37 -2.80 23.58
N ILE A 13 -43.44 -3.17 22.87
CA ILE A 13 -44.12 -2.29 21.90
C ILE A 13 -45.64 -2.30 22.07
N GLN A 14 -46.27 -1.13 22.07
CA GLN A 14 -47.68 -0.95 21.66
C GLN A 14 -47.83 0.26 20.73
N GLN A 15 -48.70 0.12 19.73
CA GLN A 15 -49.07 1.17 18.79
C GLN A 15 -50.22 2.00 19.36
N LEU A 16 -50.31 3.28 19.01
CA LEU A 16 -51.57 4.04 19.04
C LEU A 16 -51.49 5.23 18.08
N SER A 17 -52.57 5.47 17.34
CA SER A 17 -52.76 6.65 16.50
C SER A 17 -54.12 7.27 16.80
N THR A 18 -54.23 8.60 16.80
CA THR A 18 -55.29 9.39 16.12
C THR A 18 -55.25 10.90 16.48
N GLN A 19 -55.32 11.72 15.42
CA GLN A 19 -56.10 12.96 15.24
C GLN A 19 -56.12 14.12 16.27
N HIS A 20 -55.78 15.31 15.74
CA HIS A 20 -56.44 16.64 15.88
C HIS A 20 -56.56 17.38 17.25
N LEU A 21 -56.78 18.71 17.10
CA LEU A 21 -57.00 19.76 18.12
C LEU A 21 -55.73 20.30 18.82
N SER A 22 -55.58 21.60 19.10
CA SER A 22 -56.26 22.82 18.61
C SER A 22 -55.36 24.04 18.86
N THR A 23 -55.44 25.10 18.04
CA THR A 23 -54.59 26.31 18.16
C THR A 23 -55.30 27.45 18.90
N GLN A 24 -54.74 27.91 20.02
CA GLN A 24 -55.04 29.24 20.60
C GLN A 24 -53.78 29.93 21.15
N PHE A 25 -53.81 31.26 21.20
CA PHE A 25 -52.69 32.16 21.49
C PHE A 25 -52.67 32.59 22.97
N LEU A 26 -51.47 32.87 23.49
CA LEU A 26 -51.23 34.00 24.41
C LEU A 26 -49.94 34.73 24.02
N THR A 27 -49.86 36.02 24.35
CA THR A 27 -48.91 36.99 23.78
C THR A 27 -47.72 37.31 24.69
N ALA A 28 -46.68 37.93 24.11
CA ALA A 28 -45.36 38.08 24.71
C ALA A 28 -45.15 39.39 25.50
N GLN A 29 -44.28 39.33 26.50
CA GLN A 29 -43.38 40.41 26.98
C GLN A 29 -42.20 39.73 27.70
N HIS A 30 -40.98 39.68 27.18
CA HIS A 30 -40.02 40.75 26.85
C HIS A 30 -38.98 40.96 27.98
N LEU A 31 -37.86 40.24 27.93
CA LEU A 31 -36.60 40.64 28.55
C LEU A 31 -35.38 39.88 27.98
N SER A 32 -34.45 40.63 27.39
CA SER A 32 -33.05 40.29 27.04
C SER A 32 -32.76 38.95 26.33
N THR A 33 -32.68 38.98 25.00
CA THR A 33 -32.09 37.92 24.17
C THR A 33 -30.57 38.02 24.11
N GLN A 34 -29.83 37.10 24.73
CA GLN A 34 -28.51 36.65 24.24
C GLN A 34 -28.35 35.14 24.43
N HIS A 35 -27.79 34.47 23.40
CA HIS A 35 -27.48 33.04 23.35
C HIS A 35 -28.63 32.05 23.64
N LEU A 36 -29.49 31.84 22.63
CA LEU A 36 -30.39 30.71 22.31
C LEU A 36 -31.63 31.28 21.56
N THR A 37 -32.20 30.68 20.51
CA THR A 37 -31.77 29.60 19.60
C THR A 37 -31.39 30.22 18.23
N THR A 38 -31.61 29.75 16.98
CA THR A 38 -32.30 28.58 16.39
C THR A 38 -31.68 28.21 15.03
N GLN A 39 -31.82 26.94 14.64
CA GLN A 39 -31.64 26.42 13.29
C GLN A 39 -32.50 27.15 12.26
N TRP A 40 -31.91 27.71 11.20
CA TRP A 40 -32.63 28.14 10.00
C TRP A 40 -32.50 27.10 8.89
N LEU A 41 -33.64 26.71 8.30
CA LEU A 41 -33.71 25.80 7.17
C LEU A 41 -33.30 26.54 5.88
N CYS A 42 -32.11 26.25 5.36
CA CYS A 42 -31.73 26.67 4.02
C CYS A 42 -32.36 25.73 2.98
N ALA A 43 -33.67 25.89 2.76
CA ALA A 43 -34.29 25.41 1.54
C ALA A 43 -33.55 26.05 0.35
N GLN A 44 -33.05 25.23 -0.57
CA GLN A 44 -32.09 25.61 -1.63
C GLN A 44 -30.63 25.85 -1.19
N CYS A 45 -30.05 24.91 -0.45
CA CYS A 45 -28.65 24.51 -0.69
C CYS A 45 -28.62 23.19 -1.47
N LEU A 46 -29.06 23.22 -2.74
CA LEU A 46 -29.21 22.03 -3.60
C LEU A 46 -27.90 21.50 -4.22
N HIS A 47 -26.78 21.75 -3.52
CA HIS A 47 -25.52 21.04 -3.72
C HIS A 47 -25.01 20.64 -2.33
N PRO A 48 -24.75 19.34 -2.06
CA PRO A 48 -23.73 19.02 -1.09
C PRO A 48 -22.43 19.58 -1.68
N VAL A 49 -21.92 20.68 -1.11
CA VAL A 49 -20.51 21.01 -1.24
C VAL A 49 -19.76 19.97 -0.44
N ALA A 50 -19.65 18.78 -1.05
CA ALA A 50 -18.53 17.91 -0.82
C ALA A 50 -17.30 18.77 -1.14
N TRP A 51 -16.69 19.30 -0.08
CA TRP A 51 -15.27 19.54 -0.07
C TRP A 51 -14.67 18.30 -0.72
N PRO A 52 -13.93 18.41 -1.83
CA PRO A 52 -13.23 17.26 -2.34
C PRO A 52 -12.31 16.82 -1.19
N VAL A 53 -12.64 15.69 -0.57
CA VAL A 53 -11.66 14.90 0.15
C VAL A 53 -10.59 14.69 -0.90
N SER A 54 -9.49 15.42 -0.77
CA SER A 54 -8.40 15.29 -1.71
C SER A 54 -7.94 13.86 -1.55
N LEU A 55 -8.27 13.02 -2.54
CA LEU A 55 -7.74 11.68 -2.66
C LEU A 55 -6.25 11.88 -2.97
N SER A 56 -5.49 12.18 -1.91
CA SER A 56 -4.07 12.43 -1.90
C SER A 56 -3.45 11.31 -2.71
N PRO A 57 -2.81 11.60 -3.86
CA PRO A 57 -2.60 10.60 -4.91
C PRO A 57 -2.08 9.29 -4.34
N GLN A 58 -2.94 8.27 -4.34
CA GLN A 58 -2.65 7.04 -3.62
C GLN A 58 -1.53 6.32 -4.37
N CYS A 59 -0.36 6.19 -3.74
CA CYS A 59 0.73 5.51 -4.40
C CYS A 59 0.39 4.03 -4.60
N GLN A 60 0.27 3.65 -5.86
CA GLN A 60 -0.21 2.33 -6.28
C GLN A 60 1.00 1.44 -6.58
N LEU A 61 1.31 0.45 -5.74
CA LEU A 61 2.54 -0.35 -5.94
C LEU A 61 2.58 -1.11 -7.27
N SER A 62 1.43 -1.53 -7.81
CA SER A 62 1.37 -2.25 -9.10
C SER A 62 1.97 -1.44 -10.25
N GLY A 63 2.69 -2.11 -11.16
CA GLY A 63 3.35 -1.51 -12.33
C GLY A 63 4.88 -1.56 -12.25
N LEU A 64 5.53 -0.88 -13.20
CA LEU A 64 6.99 -0.95 -13.42
C LEU A 64 7.75 0.17 -12.71
N TRP A 65 8.82 -0.23 -12.02
CA TRP A 65 9.69 0.60 -11.21
C TRP A 65 11.17 0.43 -11.60
N ARG A 66 11.98 1.45 -11.33
CA ARG A 66 13.44 1.43 -11.51
C ARG A 66 14.14 2.08 -10.31
N ASN A 67 15.18 1.44 -9.76
CA ASN A 67 16.01 2.04 -8.70
C ASN A 67 17.18 2.87 -9.27
N GLU A 68 17.88 3.58 -8.39
CA GLU A 68 19.08 4.37 -8.70
C GLU A 68 20.29 3.55 -9.17
N GLN A 69 20.22 2.22 -9.03
CA GLN A 69 21.18 1.25 -9.57
C GLN A 69 20.70 0.64 -10.90
N ASP A 70 19.75 1.26 -11.58
CA ASP A 70 19.16 0.85 -12.86
C ASP A 70 18.39 -0.50 -12.87
N SER A 71 18.30 -1.18 -11.73
CA SER A 71 17.54 -2.42 -11.55
C SER A 71 16.05 -2.18 -11.72
N LEU A 72 15.32 -3.19 -12.22
CA LEU A 72 13.91 -3.08 -12.55
C LEU A 72 13.06 -4.02 -11.70
N MET A 73 11.84 -3.58 -11.40
CA MET A 73 10.86 -4.33 -10.62
C MET A 73 9.46 -4.09 -11.20
N GLU A 74 8.72 -5.14 -11.49
CA GLU A 74 7.32 -5.06 -11.94
C GLU A 74 6.44 -5.78 -10.92
N ILE A 75 5.51 -5.04 -10.30
CA ILE A 75 4.58 -5.56 -9.29
C ILE A 75 3.22 -5.77 -9.95
N SER A 76 2.57 -6.91 -9.68
CA SER A 76 1.22 -7.23 -10.17
C SER A 76 0.15 -6.28 -9.60
N ALA A 77 -1.10 -6.43 -10.04
CA ALA A 77 -2.22 -5.98 -9.21
C ALA A 77 -2.12 -6.60 -7.80
N LEU A 78 -2.54 -5.86 -6.78
CA LEU A 78 -2.64 -6.34 -5.41
C LEU A 78 -3.93 -7.14 -5.21
N THR A 79 -3.93 -8.06 -4.25
CA THR A 79 -5.13 -8.71 -3.70
C THR A 79 -5.74 -7.87 -2.58
N ASP A 80 -7.01 -8.12 -2.24
CA ASP A 80 -7.78 -7.32 -1.27
C ASP A 80 -7.19 -7.30 0.15
N ASP A 81 -6.39 -8.32 0.50
CA ASP A 81 -5.61 -8.43 1.74
C ASP A 81 -4.28 -7.64 1.71
N GLY A 82 -4.01 -6.90 0.63
CA GLY A 82 -2.76 -6.17 0.39
C GLY A 82 -1.62 -7.01 -0.17
N GLY A 83 -1.82 -8.32 -0.40
CA GLY A 83 -0.82 -9.21 -0.98
C GLY A 83 -0.47 -8.84 -2.43
N PHE A 84 0.78 -9.13 -2.85
CA PHE A 84 1.19 -9.01 -4.25
C PHE A 84 2.30 -9.99 -4.64
N GLN A 85 2.45 -10.16 -5.95
CA GLN A 85 3.57 -10.86 -6.57
C GLN A 85 4.21 -9.97 -7.65
N GLY A 86 5.28 -10.44 -8.28
CA GLY A 86 5.92 -9.71 -9.35
C GLY A 86 7.24 -10.32 -9.78
N GLU A 87 8.00 -9.53 -10.53
CA GLU A 87 9.29 -9.91 -11.09
C GLU A 87 10.34 -8.82 -10.81
N TYR A 88 11.57 -9.22 -10.52
CA TYR A 88 12.71 -8.35 -10.25
C TYR A 88 13.88 -8.73 -11.17
N LEU A 89 14.47 -7.74 -11.85
CA LEU A 89 15.70 -7.88 -12.62
C LEU A 89 16.75 -6.94 -12.04
N THR A 90 17.70 -7.51 -11.28
CA THR A 90 18.84 -6.73 -10.77
C THR A 90 19.77 -6.33 -11.92
N ARG A 91 20.37 -5.14 -11.81
CA ARG A 91 21.46 -4.71 -12.69
C ARG A 91 22.84 -5.14 -12.16
N VAL A 92 22.92 -5.53 -10.88
CA VAL A 92 24.15 -5.83 -10.16
C VAL A 92 24.07 -7.20 -9.46
N THR A 93 25.15 -7.98 -9.52
CA THR A 93 25.27 -9.31 -8.89
C THR A 93 26.60 -9.42 -8.16
N LEU A 94 26.62 -10.09 -7.00
CA LEU A 94 27.84 -10.22 -6.18
C LEU A 94 28.91 -11.09 -6.84
N ALA A 95 28.49 -12.15 -7.56
CA ALA A 95 29.38 -13.14 -8.15
C ALA A 95 29.77 -12.83 -9.61
N GLY A 96 29.37 -11.68 -10.16
CA GLY A 96 29.52 -11.36 -11.59
C GLY A 96 28.66 -12.22 -12.53
N SER A 97 27.85 -13.14 -11.98
CA SER A 97 26.89 -13.97 -12.70
C SER A 97 25.87 -13.12 -13.46
N CYS A 98 25.46 -13.53 -14.66
CA CYS A 98 24.41 -12.81 -15.40
C CYS A 98 23.13 -12.69 -14.54
N PRO A 99 22.55 -11.49 -14.40
CA PRO A 99 21.24 -11.32 -13.80
C PRO A 99 20.14 -11.97 -14.67
N ARG A 100 19.28 -12.78 -14.05
CA ARG A 100 18.03 -13.25 -14.64
C ARG A 100 16.83 -12.63 -13.93
N VAL A 101 15.68 -12.58 -14.60
CA VAL A 101 14.41 -12.20 -13.96
C VAL A 101 14.15 -13.18 -12.81
N SER A 102 13.86 -12.67 -11.62
CA SER A 102 13.65 -13.43 -10.39
C SER A 102 12.29 -13.09 -9.78
N PRO A 103 11.49 -14.07 -9.32
CA PRO A 103 10.17 -13.81 -8.76
C PRO A 103 10.26 -13.08 -7.41
N LEU A 104 9.30 -12.18 -7.18
CA LEU A 104 9.07 -11.55 -5.88
C LEU A 104 7.64 -11.81 -5.36
N LYS A 105 7.50 -11.85 -4.04
CA LYS A 105 6.20 -11.86 -3.34
C LYS A 105 6.24 -10.94 -2.12
N GLY A 106 5.17 -10.20 -1.86
CA GLY A 106 5.09 -9.24 -0.78
C GLY A 106 3.68 -8.95 -0.30
N ALA A 107 3.57 -7.97 0.60
CA ALA A 107 2.32 -7.42 1.09
C ALA A 107 2.46 -5.93 1.41
N GLN A 108 1.38 -5.17 1.23
CA GLN A 108 1.24 -3.76 1.56
C GLN A 108 0.27 -3.62 2.74
N GLN A 109 0.60 -2.75 3.70
CA GLN A 109 -0.33 -2.37 4.77
C GLN A 109 -1.49 -1.54 4.19
N GLN A 110 -2.66 -1.60 4.82
CA GLN A 110 -3.80 -0.79 4.39
C GLN A 110 -3.46 0.72 4.47
N PRO A 111 -3.87 1.54 3.48
CA PRO A 111 -3.68 2.99 3.53
C PRO A 111 -4.35 3.61 4.77
N SER A 112 -3.80 4.72 5.25
CA SER A 112 -4.39 5.53 6.32
C SER A 112 -4.55 6.99 5.87
N GLU A 113 -5.46 7.72 6.51
CA GLU A 113 -5.69 9.16 6.22
C GLU A 113 -4.47 10.04 6.52
N VAL A 114 -3.56 9.58 7.39
CA VAL A 114 -2.44 10.36 7.94
C VAL A 114 -1.09 9.96 7.34
N ALA A 115 -0.95 8.73 6.85
CA ALA A 115 0.31 8.21 6.34
C ALA A 115 0.11 7.25 5.15
N SER A 116 0.94 7.44 4.13
CA SER A 116 1.04 6.53 2.98
C SER A 116 1.47 5.13 3.44
N PRO A 117 0.88 4.06 2.89
CA PRO A 117 1.11 2.69 3.34
C PRO A 117 2.56 2.20 3.22
N THR A 118 3.02 1.50 4.24
CA THR A 118 4.26 0.72 4.22
C THR A 118 4.05 -0.63 3.55
N PHE A 119 5.12 -1.25 3.05
CA PHE A 119 5.08 -2.55 2.39
C PHE A 119 6.39 -3.31 2.57
N ALA A 120 6.35 -4.62 2.36
CA ALA A 120 7.54 -5.46 2.32
C ALA A 120 7.40 -6.54 1.24
N PHE A 121 8.53 -6.95 0.64
CA PHE A 121 8.57 -8.06 -0.32
C PHE A 121 9.88 -8.85 -0.22
N THR A 122 9.84 -10.10 -0.66
CA THR A 122 10.99 -10.99 -0.77
C THR A 122 11.23 -11.31 -2.24
N VAL A 123 12.47 -11.13 -2.70
CA VAL A 123 12.96 -11.61 -3.99
C VAL A 123 13.69 -12.93 -3.76
N ARG A 124 13.21 -14.00 -4.41
CA ARG A 124 13.92 -15.28 -4.47
C ARG A 124 14.72 -15.28 -5.77
N TRP A 125 16.03 -15.04 -5.69
CA TRP A 125 16.91 -15.05 -6.85
C TRP A 125 16.83 -16.39 -7.57
N ASP A 126 16.70 -16.36 -8.90
CA ASP A 126 16.49 -17.56 -9.72
C ASP A 126 17.67 -17.84 -10.65
N MET A 127 17.99 -19.12 -10.84
CA MET A 127 19.10 -19.67 -11.66
C MET A 127 20.54 -19.22 -11.35
N PHE A 128 20.79 -17.98 -10.89
CA PHE A 128 22.16 -17.41 -10.75
C PHE A 128 22.65 -17.22 -9.31
N SER A 129 21.80 -17.44 -8.30
CA SER A 129 22.16 -17.29 -6.89
C SER A 129 21.27 -18.14 -5.99
N ASN A 130 21.82 -18.62 -4.87
CA ASN A 130 21.10 -19.30 -3.79
C ASN A 130 20.74 -18.36 -2.61
N ALA A 131 21.06 -17.06 -2.73
CA ALA A 131 20.71 -16.05 -1.75
C ALA A 131 19.21 -15.69 -1.80
N THR A 132 18.76 -14.88 -0.86
CA THR A 132 17.41 -14.27 -0.85
C THR A 132 17.50 -12.83 -0.38
N THR A 133 16.75 -11.92 -0.99
CA THR A 133 16.70 -10.51 -0.53
C THR A 133 15.31 -10.14 -0.06
N THR A 134 15.20 -9.61 1.16
CA THR A 134 13.98 -8.95 1.64
C THR A 134 14.12 -7.43 1.51
N PHE A 135 13.04 -6.76 1.13
CA PHE A 135 12.90 -5.31 1.07
C PHE A 135 11.74 -4.90 1.98
N ALA A 136 11.94 -3.83 2.75
CA ALA A 136 10.87 -3.16 3.49
C ALA A 136 10.93 -1.66 3.21
N GLY A 137 9.78 -1.00 3.08
CA GLY A 137 9.74 0.40 2.70
C GLY A 137 8.37 1.05 2.78
N GLN A 138 8.32 2.27 2.26
CA GLN A 138 7.13 3.10 2.19
C GLN A 138 7.12 3.81 0.84
N CYS A 139 5.95 3.96 0.24
CA CYS A 139 5.81 4.83 -0.92
C CYS A 139 5.41 6.24 -0.49
N PHE A 140 5.95 7.24 -1.19
CA PHE A 140 5.61 8.64 -1.06
C PHE A 140 5.20 9.19 -2.42
N VAL A 141 4.33 10.20 -2.41
CA VAL A 141 4.10 11.06 -3.59
C VAL A 141 4.61 12.45 -3.25
N GLU A 142 5.54 12.93 -4.06
CA GLU A 142 6.11 14.27 -3.92
C GLU A 142 5.14 15.35 -4.40
N ALA A 143 5.37 16.60 -4.00
CA ALA A 143 4.61 17.77 -4.47
C ALA A 143 4.65 17.97 -6.00
N SER A 144 5.57 17.29 -6.70
CA SER A 144 5.67 17.20 -8.16
C SER A 144 4.70 16.19 -8.80
N GLY A 145 3.94 15.44 -8.00
CA GLY A 145 3.16 14.28 -8.43
C GLY A 145 4.01 13.02 -8.67
N ARG A 146 5.31 13.05 -8.36
CA ARG A 146 6.21 11.91 -8.56
C ARG A 146 6.08 10.89 -7.43
N GLU A 147 5.71 9.66 -7.77
CA GLU A 147 5.74 8.52 -6.86
C GLU A 147 7.16 7.97 -6.66
N VAL A 148 7.53 7.69 -5.40
CA VAL A 148 8.86 7.24 -4.98
C VAL A 148 8.73 6.14 -3.92
N LEU A 149 9.35 4.98 -4.15
CA LEU A 149 9.49 3.95 -3.10
C LEU A 149 10.83 4.16 -2.38
N SER A 150 10.80 4.46 -1.08
CA SER A 150 12.01 4.43 -0.24
C SER A 150 12.08 3.08 0.48
N THR A 151 13.07 2.27 0.13
CA THR A 151 13.21 0.90 0.68
C THR A 151 14.58 0.68 1.32
N THR A 152 14.59 -0.10 2.40
CA THR A 152 15.79 -0.72 2.99
C THR A 152 15.72 -2.21 2.69
N TRP A 153 16.86 -2.85 2.43
CA TRP A 153 16.91 -4.28 2.11
C TRP A 153 17.93 -5.04 2.94
N LEU A 154 17.67 -6.34 3.12
CA LEU A 154 18.60 -7.33 3.65
C LEU A 154 18.79 -8.43 2.60
N LEU A 155 20.03 -8.55 2.09
CA LEU A 155 20.45 -9.67 1.26
C LEU A 155 21.05 -10.74 2.17
N ARG A 156 20.45 -11.92 2.19
CA ARG A 156 20.93 -13.08 2.92
C ARG A 156 21.54 -14.09 1.95
N GLU A 157 22.85 -14.26 2.03
CA GLU A 157 23.60 -15.31 1.35
C GLU A 157 23.43 -16.65 2.09
N ALA A 158 23.53 -17.76 1.36
CA ALA A 158 23.62 -19.09 1.96
C ALA A 158 25.08 -19.39 2.33
N VAL A 159 25.28 -20.03 3.48
CA VAL A 159 26.61 -20.40 4.02
C VAL A 159 26.64 -21.87 4.40
N GLY A 160 27.83 -22.47 4.47
CA GLY A 160 27.98 -23.92 4.66
C GLY A 160 27.87 -24.38 6.12
N SER A 161 27.90 -23.45 7.07
CA SER A 161 27.98 -23.72 8.51
C SER A 161 27.43 -22.56 9.35
N LEU A 162 27.16 -22.79 10.64
CA LEU A 162 26.66 -21.76 11.56
C LEU A 162 27.75 -20.75 11.92
N GLU A 163 29.00 -21.22 11.95
CA GLU A 163 30.24 -20.46 12.16
C GLU A 163 30.47 -19.40 11.07
N GLU A 164 29.79 -19.51 9.93
CA GLU A 164 29.79 -18.55 8.83
C GLU A 164 28.59 -17.57 8.83
N ASP A 165 27.63 -17.72 9.74
CA ASP A 165 26.40 -16.91 9.75
C ASP A 165 26.66 -15.40 9.84
N TRP A 166 27.66 -15.02 10.65
CA TRP A 166 28.01 -13.61 10.93
C TRP A 166 28.33 -12.76 9.70
N LYS A 167 28.79 -13.37 8.60
CA LYS A 167 29.12 -12.72 7.33
C LYS A 167 28.00 -12.83 6.27
N ALA A 168 26.93 -13.58 6.55
CA ALA A 168 25.96 -14.00 5.55
C ALA A 168 24.89 -12.95 5.23
N THR A 169 24.74 -11.89 6.04
CA THR A 169 23.69 -10.87 5.87
C THR A 169 24.30 -9.52 5.51
N ARG A 170 23.90 -8.94 4.36
CA ARG A 170 24.26 -7.58 3.94
C ARG A 170 23.03 -6.67 3.99
N VAL A 171 23.23 -5.40 4.32
CA VAL A 171 22.17 -4.38 4.38
C VAL A 171 22.43 -3.27 3.36
N GLY A 172 21.36 -2.69 2.80
CA GLY A 172 21.44 -1.53 1.91
C GLY A 172 20.12 -0.80 1.77
N ARG A 173 20.10 0.22 0.91
CA ARG A 173 18.93 1.07 0.64
C ARG A 173 18.77 1.22 -0.87
N ASN A 174 17.53 1.32 -1.36
CA ASN A 174 17.24 1.72 -2.74
C ASN A 174 16.06 2.69 -2.77
N ILE A 175 16.07 3.57 -3.78
CA ILE A 175 15.01 4.54 -4.08
C ILE A 175 14.45 4.21 -5.46
N PHE A 176 13.26 3.61 -5.52
CA PHE A 176 12.62 3.30 -6.79
C PHE A 176 11.72 4.45 -7.26
N THR A 177 11.66 4.64 -8.57
CA THR A 177 10.80 5.61 -9.25
C THR A 177 10.02 4.94 -10.37
N ARG A 178 8.87 5.51 -10.74
CA ARG A 178 8.03 5.01 -11.84
C ARG A 178 8.80 4.98 -13.15
N LYS A 179 8.80 3.82 -13.83
CA LYS A 179 9.27 3.70 -15.21
C LYS A 179 8.05 3.54 -16.12
N ARG A 180 7.90 4.45 -17.10
CA ARG A 180 6.89 4.29 -18.17
C ARG A 180 7.16 2.98 -18.91
N ALA A 181 6.13 2.15 -19.07
CA ALA A 181 6.22 0.93 -19.85
C ALA A 181 5.96 1.24 -21.35
N PRO A 182 6.98 1.25 -22.24
CA PRO A 182 6.72 0.99 -23.66
C PRO A 182 6.08 -0.39 -23.79
N GLY A 183 4.97 -0.49 -24.52
CA GLY A 183 4.13 -1.69 -24.53
C GLY A 183 4.89 -2.97 -24.89
N GLY A 184 5.03 -3.88 -23.92
CA GLY A 184 5.75 -5.14 -24.08
C GLY A 184 6.33 -5.68 -22.77
N LYS A 185 6.85 -6.91 -22.81
CA LYS A 185 7.48 -7.62 -21.68
C LYS A 185 8.91 -7.15 -21.42
N ILE A 186 9.06 -5.94 -20.84
CA ILE A 186 10.33 -5.22 -20.68
C ILE A 186 11.38 -5.98 -19.85
N LEU A 187 10.96 -6.72 -18.82
CA LEU A 187 11.89 -7.49 -17.98
C LEU A 187 12.52 -8.65 -18.76
N HIS A 188 11.70 -9.44 -19.46
CA HIS A 188 12.19 -10.57 -20.25
C HIS A 188 13.09 -10.14 -21.42
N SER A 189 12.75 -9.06 -22.14
CA SER A 189 13.57 -8.57 -23.27
C SER A 189 14.91 -7.95 -22.87
N LEU A 190 15.10 -7.63 -21.59
CA LEU A 190 16.40 -7.25 -21.03
C LEU A 190 17.18 -8.46 -20.47
N SER A 191 16.50 -9.55 -20.14
CA SER A 191 17.11 -10.77 -19.59
C SER A 191 17.62 -11.75 -20.66
N SER A 192 17.19 -11.63 -21.92
CA SER A 192 17.69 -12.46 -23.03
C SER A 192 19.10 -12.08 -23.50
N SER A 193 19.62 -10.92 -23.09
CA SER A 193 20.94 -10.39 -23.50
C SER A 193 22.15 -11.21 -22.99
N CYS A 194 21.94 -12.34 -22.32
CA CYS A 194 22.99 -13.22 -21.79
C CYS A 194 23.02 -14.62 -22.45
N GLU A 195 22.19 -14.90 -23.45
CA GLU A 195 22.02 -16.26 -23.97
C GLU A 195 23.03 -16.62 -25.09
N ASP A 196 23.71 -15.60 -25.65
CA ASP A 196 24.74 -15.73 -26.69
C ASP A 196 26.17 -15.88 -26.15
N VAL A 197 26.38 -16.76 -25.16
CA VAL A 197 27.70 -17.34 -24.88
C VAL A 197 27.57 -18.86 -24.79
N ALA A 198 27.43 -19.48 -25.95
CA ALA A 198 27.53 -20.93 -26.07
C ALA A 198 28.94 -21.39 -25.65
N SER A 199 29.01 -22.34 -24.72
CA SER A 199 30.28 -22.96 -24.31
C SER A 199 31.00 -23.56 -25.52
N PRO A 200 32.33 -23.45 -25.64
CA PRO A 200 33.07 -24.27 -26.59
C PRO A 200 32.87 -25.75 -26.24
N THR A 201 32.46 -26.55 -27.23
CA THR A 201 32.34 -28.01 -27.14
C THR A 201 33.73 -28.66 -26.89
N PRO A 202 33.79 -29.86 -26.29
CA PRO A 202 35.05 -30.51 -25.89
C PRO A 202 35.98 -30.89 -27.07
#